data_AF-A0A5C7M3I5-F1
#
_entry.id   AF-A0A5C7M3I5-F1
#
_cell.length_a   1.000
_cell.length_b   1.000
_cell.length_c   1.000
_cell.angle_alpha   90.00
_cell.angle_beta   90.00
_cell.angle_gamma   90.00
#
_symmetry.space_group_name_H-M   'P 1'
#
loop_
_entity.id
_entity.type
_entity.pdbx_description
1 polymer ?
#
loop_
_entity_poly.entity_id
_entity_poly.type
_entity_poly.pdbx_seq_one_letter_code
_entity_poly.pdbx_strand_id
1 'polypeptide(L)'
;MLRLQIAGQELFDEATSLFTVIEAGHILMEHSLVSLSLWEAKHEVAFLGKVEKTEEQILDYFRCMILETDVEDPISKLSSENLATIQEYMNAPNTATSFFDLDKPGRPNSSTITTELIYYWMVAFNIPFECQTWHLNRLLTLIRICGMKQNGGKKMSKQEMMRHNHDLNAQRRAQMGSSG
;
A
#
# COMPACT_ATOMS: atom_id res chain seq x y z
N MET A 1 0.64 -8.30 7.71
CA MET A 1 1.86 -7.80 8.38
C MET A 1 3.07 -8.36 7.68
N LEU A 2 4.09 -7.54 7.48
CA LEU A 2 5.37 -7.90 6.88
C LEU A 2 6.41 -8.06 7.98
N ARG A 3 7.16 -9.17 7.95
CA ARG A 3 8.33 -9.37 8.82
C ARG A 3 9.58 -9.37 7.96
N LEU A 4 10.43 -8.37 8.17
CA LEU A 4 11.73 -8.26 7.51
C LEU A 4 12.84 -8.79 8.42
N GLN A 5 13.85 -9.39 7.80
CA GLN A 5 15.09 -9.75 8.47
C GLN A 5 16.19 -8.80 7.99
N ILE A 6 16.85 -8.15 8.95
CA ILE A 6 18.05 -7.38 8.70
C ILE A 6 19.22 -8.32 8.92
N ALA A 7 19.98 -8.58 7.86
CA ALA A 7 21.18 -9.39 7.94
C ALA A 7 22.26 -8.63 8.72
N GLY A 8 22.89 -9.29 9.69
CA GLY A 8 24.04 -8.74 10.38
C GLY A 8 25.23 -8.67 9.43
N GLN A 9 25.98 -7.58 9.47
CA GLN A 9 27.13 -7.35 8.61
C GLN A 9 28.27 -6.70 9.39
N GLU A 10 29.50 -7.09 9.08
CA GLU A 10 30.69 -6.47 9.63
C GLU A 10 31.28 -5.53 8.57
N LEU A 11 31.30 -4.24 8.87
CA LEU A 11 31.79 -3.19 7.98
C LEU A 11 33.13 -2.70 8.50
N PHE A 12 34.14 -2.66 7.63
CA PHE A 12 35.39 -2.00 7.96
C PHE A 12 35.27 -0.50 7.70
N ASP A 13 35.42 0.32 8.75
CA ASP A 13 35.49 1.76 8.63
C ASP A 13 36.94 2.18 8.38
N GLU A 14 37.23 2.63 7.15
CA GLU A 14 38.57 3.06 6.74
C GLU A 14 39.08 4.28 7.52
N ALA A 15 38.18 5.16 7.98
CA ALA A 15 38.57 6.38 8.69
C ALA A 15 39.07 6.08 10.11
N THR A 16 38.46 5.10 10.77
CA THR A 16 38.84 4.68 12.14
C THR A 16 39.70 3.42 12.17
N SER A 17 39.83 2.71 11.04
CA SER A 17 40.47 1.40 10.94
C SER A 17 39.87 0.35 11.90
N LEU A 18 38.57 0.46 12.16
CA LEU A 18 37.82 -0.44 13.05
C LEU A 18 36.72 -1.19 12.30
N PHE A 19 36.42 -2.39 12.76
CA PHE A 19 35.25 -3.12 12.31
C PHE A 19 34.03 -2.70 13.12
N THR A 20 32.99 -2.23 12.43
CA THR A 20 31.67 -1.94 13.00
C THR A 20 30.73 -3.09 12.68
N VAL A 21 30.09 -3.64 13.71
CA VAL A 21 29.13 -4.73 13.56
C VAL A 21 27.73 -4.14 13.48
N ILE A 22 27.06 -4.38 12.35
CA ILE A 22 25.60 -4.24 12.23
C ILE A 22 25.01 -5.52 12.78
N GLU A 23 24.30 -5.42 13.89
CA GLU A 23 23.59 -6.57 14.48
C GLU A 23 22.45 -7.02 13.56
N ALA A 24 22.29 -8.34 13.46
CA ALA A 24 21.13 -8.92 12.79
C ALA A 24 19.88 -8.66 13.64
N GLY A 25 18.75 -8.45 12.99
CA GLY A 25 17.49 -8.22 13.69
C GLY A 25 16.27 -8.37 12.81
N HIS A 26 15.11 -8.01 13.35
CA HIS A 26 13.83 -8.11 12.69
C HIS A 26 13.01 -6.85 12.85
N ILE A 27 12.27 -6.53 11.79
CA ILE A 27 11.33 -5.42 11.78
C ILE A 27 9.97 -5.98 11.41
N LEU A 28 8.99 -5.76 12.29
CA LEU A 28 7.58 -6.03 12.01
C LEU A 28 6.92 -4.74 11.54
N MET A 29 6.29 -4.79 10.37
CA MET A 29 5.71 -3.62 9.73
C MET A 29 4.29 -3.90 9.22
N GLU A 30 3.48 -2.85 9.15
CA GLU A 30 2.17 -2.91 8.50
C GLU A 30 1.84 -1.63 7.72
N HIS A 31 1.41 -1.85 6.48
CA HIS A 31 0.84 -0.81 5.63
C HIS A 31 -0.64 -0.69 6.02
N SER A 32 -1.00 0.18 6.96
CA SER A 32 -2.32 0.26 7.58
C SER A 32 -2.88 1.68 7.53
N LEU A 33 -4.14 1.86 7.92
CA LEU A 33 -4.70 3.21 8.08
C LEU A 33 -4.01 3.97 9.22
N VAL A 34 -3.52 3.28 10.24
CA VAL A 34 -2.74 3.89 11.33
C VAL A 34 -1.44 4.49 10.80
N SER A 35 -0.66 3.71 10.05
CA SER A 35 0.61 4.20 9.49
C SER A 35 0.39 5.30 8.45
N LEU A 36 -0.71 5.22 7.68
CA LEU A 36 -1.18 6.30 6.81
C LEU A 36 -1.47 7.59 7.59
N SER A 37 -2.22 7.50 8.68
CA SER A 37 -2.65 8.64 9.50
C SER A 37 -1.48 9.34 10.19
N LEU A 38 -0.51 8.58 10.70
CA LEU A 38 0.72 9.13 11.29
C LEU A 38 1.52 9.94 10.26
N TRP A 39 1.64 9.40 9.04
CA TRP A 39 2.39 10.06 7.99
C TRP A 39 1.69 11.33 7.47
N GLU A 40 0.38 11.27 7.22
CA GLU A 40 -0.37 12.45 6.77
C GLU A 40 -0.37 13.56 7.83
N ALA A 41 -0.44 13.20 9.11
CA ALA A 41 -0.31 14.17 10.20
C ALA A 41 1.09 14.81 10.28
N LYS A 42 2.14 14.08 9.90
CA LYS A 42 3.53 14.60 9.89
C LYS A 42 3.78 15.54 8.71
N HIS A 43 3.29 15.18 7.52
CA HIS A 43 3.63 15.89 6.29
C HIS A 43 2.55 16.86 5.80
N GLU A 44 1.34 16.84 6.39
CA GLU A 44 0.19 17.66 6.01
C GLU A 44 -0.21 17.51 4.53
N VAL A 45 0.10 16.36 3.95
CA VAL A 45 -0.16 16.01 2.55
C VAL A 45 -0.88 14.67 2.51
N ALA A 46 -1.80 14.50 1.57
CA ALA A 46 -2.49 13.24 1.38
C ALA A 46 -1.59 12.19 0.72
N PHE A 47 -1.47 11.04 1.36
CA PHE A 47 -0.59 9.97 0.90
C PHE A 47 -1.10 9.32 -0.39
N LEU A 48 -2.41 9.13 -0.53
CA LEU A 48 -3.04 8.58 -1.74
C LEU A 48 -3.30 9.65 -2.83
N GLY A 49 -2.75 10.85 -2.66
CA GLY A 49 -2.84 11.94 -3.62
C GLY A 49 -1.98 11.74 -4.88
N LYS A 50 -2.14 12.65 -5.84
CA LYS A 50 -1.36 12.67 -7.09
C LYS A 50 0.04 13.28 -6.93
N VAL A 51 0.34 13.85 -5.77
CA VAL A 51 1.63 14.49 -5.50
C VAL A 51 2.69 13.41 -5.38
N GLU A 52 3.75 13.51 -6.17
CA GLU A 52 4.91 12.64 -6.03
C GLU A 52 5.57 12.86 -4.68
N LYS A 53 5.94 11.77 -4.02
CA LYS A 53 6.59 11.80 -2.70
C LYS A 53 8.09 11.88 -2.89
N THR A 54 8.74 12.70 -2.07
CA THR A 54 10.20 12.71 -2.00
C THR A 54 10.72 11.40 -1.40
N GLU A 55 12.00 11.10 -1.59
CA GLU A 55 12.64 9.94 -0.97
C GLU A 55 12.53 9.99 0.56
N GLU A 56 12.77 11.15 1.16
CA GLU A 56 12.63 11.38 2.61
C GLU A 56 11.20 11.06 3.10
N GLN A 57 10.20 11.49 2.35
CA GLN A 57 8.79 11.21 2.63
C GLN A 57 8.48 9.72 2.55
N ILE A 58 9.08 8.98 1.61
CA ILE A 58 8.90 7.53 1.49
C ILE A 58 9.56 6.82 2.68
N LEU A 59 10.78 7.22 3.06
CA LEU A 59 11.48 6.66 4.23
C LEU A 59 10.72 6.94 5.53
N ASP A 60 10.16 8.14 5.67
CA ASP A 60 9.29 8.49 6.79
C ASP A 60 8.01 7.65 6.83
N TYR A 61 7.48 7.28 5.67
CA TYR A 61 6.35 6.37 5.60
C TYR A 61 6.71 4.98 6.13
N PHE A 62 7.89 4.46 5.76
CA PHE A 62 8.38 3.19 6.30
C PHE A 62 8.57 3.25 7.82
N ARG A 63 9.01 4.39 8.39
CA ARG A 63 9.03 4.59 9.85
C ARG A 63 7.64 4.44 10.46
N CYS A 64 6.62 5.08 9.85
CA CYS A 64 5.25 5.01 10.34
C CYS A 64 4.64 3.60 10.24
N MET A 65 5.15 2.74 9.35
CA MET A 65 4.70 1.35 9.20
C MET A 65 5.25 0.41 10.28
N ILE A 66 6.32 0.78 10.99
CA ILE A 66 6.95 -0.10 11.99
C ILE A 66 6.01 -0.28 13.17
N LEU A 67 5.73 -1.54 13.50
CA LEU A 67 4.98 -1.94 14.70
C LEU A 67 5.93 -2.33 15.82
N GLU A 68 6.95 -3.14 15.49
CA GLU A 68 7.93 -3.67 16.43
C GLU A 68 9.29 -3.79 15.73
N THR A 69 10.38 -3.52 16.46
CA THR A 69 11.75 -3.65 15.95
C THR A 69 12.71 -3.87 17.10
N ASP A 70 13.70 -4.75 16.93
CA ASP A 70 14.87 -4.89 17.79
C ASP A 70 16.13 -4.24 17.18
N VAL A 71 15.99 -3.67 15.98
CA VAL A 71 17.06 -3.00 15.25
C VAL A 71 17.10 -1.52 15.62
N GLU A 72 18.24 -1.04 16.10
CA GLU A 72 18.52 0.39 16.26
C GLU A 72 18.65 1.08 14.90
N ASP A 73 17.97 2.21 14.73
CA ASP A 73 17.81 2.92 13.45
C ASP A 73 17.42 2.00 12.28
N PRO A 74 16.21 1.42 12.31
CA PRO A 74 15.80 0.35 11.40
C PRO A 74 15.78 0.77 9.93
N ILE A 75 15.57 2.06 9.64
CA ILE A 75 15.43 2.56 8.27
C ILE A 75 16.78 2.69 7.57
N SER A 76 17.82 3.15 8.27
CA SER A 76 19.16 3.28 7.68
C SER A 76 19.79 1.93 7.36
N LYS A 77 19.32 0.87 8.01
CA LYS A 77 19.79 -0.52 7.83
C LYS A 77 19.00 -1.32 6.78
N LEU A 78 18.03 -0.72 6.08
CA LEU A 78 17.30 -1.39 5.01
C LEU A 78 18.18 -1.53 3.77
N SER A 79 18.41 -2.77 3.31
CA SER A 79 19.03 -3.04 2.01
C SER A 79 18.06 -2.74 0.85
N SER A 80 18.59 -2.68 -0.37
CA SER A 80 17.77 -2.53 -1.58
C SER A 80 16.73 -3.64 -1.75
N GLU A 81 17.08 -4.88 -1.36
CA GLU A 81 16.15 -6.02 -1.38
C GLU A 81 15.03 -5.85 -0.34
N ASN A 82 15.35 -5.31 0.84
CA ASN A 82 14.34 -5.01 1.85
C ASN A 82 13.37 -3.94 1.36
N LEU A 83 13.88 -2.88 0.73
CA LEU A 83 13.04 -1.83 0.14
C LEU A 83 12.12 -2.39 -0.95
N ALA A 84 12.65 -3.25 -1.83
CA ALA A 84 11.85 -3.92 -2.85
C ALA A 84 10.75 -4.80 -2.23
N THR A 85 11.08 -5.54 -1.16
CA THR A 85 10.13 -6.39 -0.42
C THR A 85 9.02 -5.55 0.22
N ILE A 86 9.35 -4.41 0.83
CA ILE A 86 8.35 -3.48 1.40
C ILE A 86 7.44 -2.95 0.30
N GLN A 87 8.02 -2.52 -0.82
CA GLN A 87 7.25 -1.98 -1.94
C GLN A 87 6.32 -3.03 -2.56
N GLU A 88 6.78 -4.27 -2.72
CA GLU A 88 5.96 -5.39 -3.17
C GLU A 88 4.82 -5.66 -2.19
N TYR A 89 5.12 -5.69 -0.89
CA TYR A 89 4.12 -5.90 0.15
C TYR A 89 3.03 -4.82 0.16
N MET A 90 3.39 -3.55 0.07
CA MET A 90 2.45 -2.44 0.01
C MET A 90 1.52 -2.52 -1.21
N ASN A 91 2.08 -2.93 -2.36
CA ASN A 91 1.33 -3.09 -3.60
C ASN A 91 0.55 -4.40 -3.68
N ALA A 92 0.81 -5.34 -2.76
CA ALA A 92 0.10 -6.61 -2.74
C ALA A 92 -1.41 -6.36 -2.50
N PRO A 93 -2.30 -6.99 -3.29
CA PRO A 93 -3.73 -6.81 -3.13
C PRO A 93 -4.23 -7.31 -1.77
N ASN A 94 -3.50 -8.22 -1.11
CA ASN A 94 -3.74 -8.78 0.23
C ASN A 94 -5.20 -9.24 0.48
N THR A 95 -5.92 -9.52 -0.61
CA THR A 95 -7.31 -9.98 -0.62
C THR A 95 -7.52 -10.91 -1.82
N ALA A 96 -8.37 -11.91 -1.64
CA ALA A 96 -8.80 -12.80 -2.73
C ALA A 96 -9.81 -12.14 -3.68
N THR A 97 -10.21 -10.90 -3.41
CA THR A 97 -11.14 -10.15 -4.25
C THR A 97 -10.38 -9.55 -5.41
N SER A 98 -10.39 -10.23 -6.56
CA SER A 98 -9.81 -9.72 -7.79
C SER A 98 -10.72 -8.65 -8.40
N PHE A 99 -10.31 -7.39 -8.30
CA PHE A 99 -11.08 -6.24 -8.80
C PHE A 99 -10.83 -5.92 -10.27
N PHE A 100 -10.63 -6.94 -11.12
CA PHE A 100 -10.52 -6.72 -12.57
C PHE A 100 -11.81 -6.13 -13.19
N ASP A 101 -12.93 -6.13 -12.45
CA ASP A 101 -14.24 -5.67 -12.90
C ASP A 101 -14.66 -4.28 -12.39
N LEU A 102 -13.84 -3.58 -11.59
CA LEU A 102 -14.30 -2.35 -10.93
C LEU A 102 -13.69 -1.06 -11.49
N ASP A 103 -12.84 -1.15 -12.50
CA ASP A 103 -12.33 0.02 -13.22
C ASP A 103 -13.35 0.48 -14.26
N LYS A 104 -14.36 1.21 -13.77
CA LYS A 104 -15.09 2.12 -14.62
C LYS A 104 -15.08 3.53 -14.06
N PRO A 105 -14.75 4.52 -14.90
CA PRO A 105 -14.58 5.91 -14.52
C PRO A 105 -15.95 6.55 -14.31
N GLY A 106 -16.56 6.25 -13.16
CA GLY A 106 -17.86 6.76 -12.75
C GLY A 106 -17.71 7.92 -11.78
N ARG A 107 -17.35 9.09 -12.32
CA ARG A 107 -17.05 10.38 -11.67
C ARG A 107 -15.63 10.52 -11.11
N PRO A 108 -14.83 11.47 -11.64
CA PRO A 108 -13.72 12.02 -10.90
C PRO A 108 -14.33 12.87 -9.80
N ASN A 109 -14.62 12.29 -8.64
CA ASN A 109 -14.52 13.12 -7.45
C ASN A 109 -13.03 13.39 -7.31
N SER A 110 -12.62 14.58 -7.75
CA SER A 110 -11.26 15.12 -7.60
C SER A 110 -10.88 15.34 -6.13
N SER A 111 -11.64 14.78 -5.19
CA SER A 111 -11.37 14.81 -3.78
C SER A 111 -10.23 13.84 -3.52
N THR A 112 -9.07 14.41 -3.28
CA THR A 112 -7.93 13.76 -2.64
C THR A 112 -8.42 12.88 -1.49
N ILE A 113 -8.06 11.59 -1.50
CA ILE A 113 -8.42 10.65 -0.43
C ILE A 113 -7.45 10.88 0.72
N THR A 114 -7.97 11.39 1.84
CA THR A 114 -7.23 11.53 3.10
C THR A 114 -7.66 10.46 4.10
N THR A 115 -6.90 10.31 5.18
CA THR A 115 -7.21 9.41 6.28
C THR A 115 -8.55 9.74 6.96
N GLU A 116 -8.92 11.00 7.12
CA GLU A 116 -10.23 11.40 7.67
C GLU A 116 -11.39 10.95 6.78
N LEU A 117 -11.21 11.01 5.46
CA LEU A 117 -12.22 10.51 4.52
C LEU A 117 -12.39 8.99 4.64
N ILE A 118 -11.29 8.26 4.86
CA ILE A 118 -11.33 6.81 5.11
C ILE A 118 -12.03 6.51 6.44
N TYR A 119 -11.72 7.24 7.52
CA TYR A 119 -12.41 7.09 8.80
C TYR A 119 -13.90 7.45 8.70
N TYR A 120 -14.25 8.49 7.95
CA TYR A 120 -15.65 8.81 7.64
C TYR A 120 -16.36 7.62 6.98
N TRP A 121 -15.75 6.97 5.98
CA TRP A 121 -16.33 5.78 5.37
C TRP A 121 -16.47 4.61 6.33
N MET A 122 -15.50 4.43 7.24
CA MET A 122 -15.60 3.41 8.28
C MET A 122 -16.83 3.64 9.16
N VAL A 123 -17.05 4.86 9.62
CA VAL A 123 -18.24 5.22 10.41
C VAL A 123 -19.53 5.06 9.59
N ALA A 124 -19.57 5.61 8.38
CA ALA A 124 -20.76 5.58 7.52
C ALA A 124 -21.20 4.16 7.14
N PHE A 125 -20.24 3.22 7.04
CA PHE A 125 -20.51 1.82 6.72
C PHE A 125 -20.51 0.91 7.97
N ASN A 126 -20.44 1.46 9.18
CA ASN A 126 -20.36 0.72 10.44
C ASN A 126 -19.21 -0.32 10.46
N ILE A 127 -18.07 0.03 9.87
CA ILE A 127 -16.86 -0.80 9.90
C ILE A 127 -16.21 -0.65 11.28
N PRO A 128 -15.92 -1.76 11.98
CA PRO A 128 -15.24 -1.72 13.27
C PRO A 128 -13.86 -1.05 13.18
N PHE A 129 -13.51 -0.22 14.17
CA PHE A 129 -12.25 0.53 14.17
C PHE A 129 -11.00 -0.36 14.24
N GLU A 130 -11.13 -1.60 14.71
CA GLU A 130 -10.06 -2.60 14.67
C GLU A 130 -9.54 -2.84 13.24
N CYS A 131 -10.37 -2.61 12.21
CA CYS A 131 -9.96 -2.72 10.82
C CYS A 131 -8.91 -1.67 10.42
N GLN A 132 -8.67 -0.62 11.21
CA GLN A 132 -7.66 0.40 10.93
C GLN A 132 -6.23 -0.16 10.94
N THR A 133 -6.00 -1.28 11.64
CA THR A 133 -4.71 -1.97 11.71
C THR A 133 -4.54 -3.04 10.63
N TRP A 134 -5.59 -3.30 9.84
CA TRP A 134 -5.48 -4.19 8.70
C TRP A 134 -4.58 -3.58 7.64
N HIS A 135 -4.09 -4.44 6.74
CA HIS A 135 -3.47 -3.97 5.51
C HIS A 135 -4.39 -2.99 4.77
N LEU A 136 -3.87 -1.84 4.34
CA LEU A 136 -4.63 -0.73 3.81
C LEU A 136 -5.46 -1.14 2.59
N ASN A 137 -4.87 -1.90 1.65
CA ASN A 137 -5.61 -2.41 0.49
C ASN A 137 -6.81 -3.28 0.90
N ARG A 138 -6.71 -4.05 1.99
CA ARG A 138 -7.81 -4.87 2.50
C ARG A 138 -8.92 -4.02 3.12
N LEU A 139 -8.58 -2.95 3.83
CA LEU A 139 -9.58 -2.00 4.34
C LEU A 139 -10.28 -1.25 3.20
N LEU A 140 -9.52 -0.72 2.24
CA LEU A 140 -10.06 -0.02 1.07
C LEU A 140 -10.98 -0.94 0.24
N THR A 141 -10.60 -2.22 0.12
CA THR A 141 -11.42 -3.28 -0.46
C THR A 141 -12.77 -3.42 0.26
N LEU A 142 -12.76 -3.54 1.59
CA LEU A 142 -13.98 -3.64 2.39
C LEU A 142 -14.88 -2.41 2.20
N ILE A 143 -14.31 -1.22 2.30
CA ILE A 143 -15.00 0.06 2.07
C ILE A 143 -15.68 0.07 0.69
N ARG A 144 -14.96 -0.36 -0.35
CA ARG A 144 -15.51 -0.45 -1.71
C ARG A 144 -16.69 -1.42 -1.80
N ILE A 145 -16.60 -2.59 -1.16
CA ILE A 145 -17.69 -3.57 -1.13
C ILE A 145 -18.91 -3.00 -0.42
N CYS A 146 -18.74 -2.37 0.75
CA CYS A 146 -19.81 -1.71 1.48
C CYS A 146 -20.49 -0.65 0.60
N GLY A 147 -19.70 0.21 -0.05
CA GLY A 147 -20.20 1.24 -0.96
C GLY A 147 -21.00 0.67 -2.14
N MET A 148 -20.56 -0.45 -2.73
CA MET A 148 -21.30 -1.11 -3.83
C MET A 148 -22.64 -1.68 -3.37
N LYS A 149 -22.68 -2.31 -2.19
CA LYS A 149 -23.88 -2.92 -1.64
C LYS A 149 -24.91 -1.87 -1.21
N GLN A 150 -24.46 -0.78 -0.58
CA GLN A 150 -25.35 0.30 -0.13
C GLN A 150 -25.95 1.10 -1.30
N ASN A 151 -25.20 1.26 -2.40
CA ASN A 151 -25.66 1.95 -3.62
C ASN A 151 -26.45 1.04 -4.59
N GLY A 152 -26.83 -0.17 -4.17
CA GLY A 152 -27.70 -1.06 -4.95
C GLY A 152 -27.06 -1.68 -6.20
N GLY A 153 -25.73 -1.77 -6.28
CA GLY A 153 -25.01 -2.44 -7.36
C GLY A 153 -25.46 -2.02 -8.76
N LYS A 154 -25.03 -0.84 -9.23
CA LYS A 154 -25.31 -0.42 -10.62
C LYS A 154 -24.83 -1.52 -11.58
N LYS A 155 -25.76 -2.17 -12.29
CA LYS A 155 -25.43 -3.12 -13.35
C LYS A 155 -24.55 -2.41 -14.38
N MET A 156 -23.42 -3.02 -14.72
CA MET A 156 -22.54 -2.52 -15.77
C MET A 156 -23.34 -2.33 -17.07
N SER A 157 -23.17 -1.18 -17.70
CA SER A 157 -23.77 -0.89 -19.00
C SER A 157 -23.14 -1.81 -20.06
N LYS A 158 -23.91 -2.16 -21.10
CA LYS A 158 -23.43 -2.97 -22.24
C LYS A 158 -22.15 -2.41 -22.85
N GLN A 159 -22.05 -1.09 -22.96
CA GLN A 159 -20.89 -0.42 -23.54
C GLN A 159 -19.63 -0.70 -22.74
N GLU A 160 -19.76 -0.67 -21.42
CA GLU A 160 -18.61 -0.81 -20.56
C GLU A 160 -18.31 -2.30 -20.23
N MET A 161 -19.24 -3.24 -20.47
CA MET A 161 -18.92 -4.68 -20.64
C MET A 161 -18.08 -4.93 -21.91
N MET A 162 -18.44 -4.29 -23.04
CA MET A 162 -17.69 -4.45 -24.29
C MET A 162 -16.26 -3.90 -24.18
N ARG A 163 -16.09 -2.74 -23.53
CA ARG A 163 -14.76 -2.15 -23.28
C ARG A 163 -13.89 -3.06 -22.40
N HIS A 164 -14.45 -3.61 -21.34
CA HIS A 164 -13.76 -4.56 -20.47
C HIS A 164 -13.29 -5.82 -21.22
N ASN A 165 -14.18 -6.43 -22.02
CA ASN A 165 -13.82 -7.60 -22.83
C ASN A 165 -12.71 -7.27 -23.85
N HIS A 166 -12.72 -6.05 -24.40
CA HIS A 166 -11.68 -5.60 -25.30
C HIS A 166 -10.31 -5.50 -24.61
N ASP A 167 -10.26 -4.94 -23.42
CA ASP A 167 -9.02 -4.74 -22.64
C ASP A 167 -8.45 -6.08 -22.14
N LEU A 168 -9.31 -7.00 -21.67
CA LEU A 168 -8.90 -8.37 -21.34
C LEU A 168 -8.35 -9.13 -22.55
N ASN A 169 -9.02 -8.99 -23.70
CA ASN A 169 -8.53 -9.62 -24.93
C ASN A 169 -7.20 -9.00 -25.38
N ALA A 170 -6.98 -7.70 -25.18
CA ALA A 170 -5.71 -7.05 -25.46
C ALA A 170 -4.59 -7.56 -24.54
N GLN A 171 -4.85 -7.72 -23.25
CA GLN A 171 -3.89 -8.29 -22.30
C GLN A 171 -3.55 -9.75 -22.64
N ARG A 172 -4.55 -10.57 -22.96
CA ARG A 172 -4.33 -11.97 -23.39
C ARG A 172 -3.51 -12.05 -24.67
N ARG A 173 -3.79 -11.18 -25.65
CA ARG A 173 -3.00 -11.10 -26.89
C ARG A 173 -1.55 -10.69 -26.62
N ALA A 174 -1.33 -9.72 -25.73
CA ALA A 174 0.02 -9.30 -25.35
C ALA A 174 0.79 -10.42 -24.63
N GLN A 175 0.13 -11.19 -23.75
CA GLN A 175 0.72 -12.33 -23.07
C GLN A 175 1.03 -13.50 -24.00
N MET A 176 0.17 -13.76 -25.00
CA MET A 176 0.33 -14.86 -25.94
C MET A 176 1.09 -14.49 -27.23
N GLY A 177 1.50 -13.23 -27.40
CA GLY A 177 2.16 -12.75 -28.61
C GLY A 177 1.33 -12.91 -29.90
N SER A 178 0.01 -13.07 -29.78
CA SER A 178 -0.90 -13.30 -30.91
C SER A 178 -1.55 -11.97 -31.35
N SER A 179 -1.59 -11.75 -32.66
CA SER A 179 -2.29 -10.63 -33.32
C SER A 179 -3.70 -11.02 -33.80
N GLY A 180 -4.12 -12.26 -33.56
CA GLY A 180 -5.36 -12.90 -33.97
C GLY A 180 -5.38 -14.36 -33.55
#